data_AF-A0AAV4H817-F1
#
_entry.id   AF-A0AAV4H817-F1
#
_cell.length_a   1.000
_cell.length_b   1.000
_cell.length_c   1.000
_cell.angle_alpha   90.00
_cell.angle_beta   90.00
_cell.angle_gamma   90.00
#
_symmetry.space_group_name_H-M   'P 1'
#
loop_
_entity.id
_entity.type
_entity.pdbx_description
1 polymer ?
#
loop_
_entity_poly.entity_id
_entity_poly.type
_entity_poly.pdbx_seq_one_letter_code
_entity_poly.pdbx_strand_id
1 'polypeptide(L)'
;MNNSARLVCRKPNTTHVTQLIIRSLHWLPVNQRIDYKIAVTCFKCIHKQAPSYLSDLLEIHQPRKCLRSSKATKMLKVPRENLKTCDERSFTYIGPVAWNKIPMSVRQSPTLEIFEKRLKTFLFQNF
;
A
#
# COMPACT_ATOMS: atom_id res chain seq x y z
N MET A 1 17.34 9.60 -4.48
CA MET A 1 16.08 10.34 -4.71
C MET A 1 16.24 11.82 -4.40
N ASN A 2 16.76 12.21 -3.25
CA ASN A 2 16.95 13.62 -2.89
C ASN A 2 17.91 14.35 -3.85
N ASN A 3 19.07 13.76 -4.16
CA ASN A 3 19.99 14.35 -5.14
C ASN A 3 19.40 14.43 -6.56
N SER A 4 18.61 13.43 -6.96
CA SER A 4 17.89 13.46 -8.24
C SER A 4 16.86 14.60 -8.29
N ALA A 5 16.12 14.84 -7.20
CA ALA A 5 15.17 15.94 -7.10
C ALA A 5 15.89 17.29 -7.24
N ARG A 6 17.04 17.44 -6.58
CA ARG A 6 17.89 18.63 -6.67
C ARG A 6 18.39 18.86 -8.10
N LEU A 7 18.86 17.80 -8.77
CA LEU A 7 19.35 17.86 -10.14
C LEU A 7 18.24 18.34 -11.11
N VAL A 8 17.06 17.73 -11.04
CA VAL A 8 15.94 18.07 -11.93
C VAL A 8 15.43 19.48 -11.67
N CYS A 9 15.32 19.89 -10.41
CA CYS A 9 14.89 21.23 -10.03
C CYS A 9 16.02 22.28 -10.06
N ARG A 10 17.23 21.90 -10.52
CA ARG A 10 18.43 22.75 -10.58
C ARG A 10 18.71 23.47 -9.25
N LYS A 11 18.57 22.76 -8.13
CA LYS A 11 18.83 23.28 -6.79
C LYS A 11 20.24 22.91 -6.31
N PRO A 12 20.89 23.76 -5.50
CA PRO A 12 22.19 23.46 -4.91
C PRO A 12 22.17 22.17 -4.08
N ASN A 13 23.30 21.45 -4.03
CA ASN A 13 23.44 20.20 -3.28
C ASN A 13 23.23 20.33 -1.75
N THR A 14 23.26 21.55 -1.22
CA THR A 14 23.03 21.84 0.20
C THR A 14 21.56 22.11 0.53
N THR A 15 20.71 22.36 -0.46
CA THR A 15 19.30 22.69 -0.20
C THR A 15 18.52 21.51 0.34
N HIS A 16 17.75 21.73 1.41
CA HIS A 16 16.84 20.72 1.92
C HIS A 16 15.78 20.36 0.86
N VAL A 17 15.55 19.06 0.63
CA VAL A 17 14.51 18.61 -0.29
C VAL A 17 13.17 18.71 0.42
N THR A 18 12.52 19.87 0.25
CA THR A 18 11.20 20.13 0.83
C THR A 18 10.13 19.31 0.12
N GLN A 19 9.07 19.03 0.85
CA GLN A 19 7.90 18.33 0.34
C GLN A 19 7.26 18.98 -0.89
N LEU A 20 7.38 20.30 -1.03
CA LEU A 20 6.98 21.05 -2.22
C LEU A 20 7.73 20.62 -3.49
N ILE A 21 9.04 20.38 -3.40
CA ILE A 21 9.87 19.92 -4.53
C ILE A 21 9.46 18.50 -4.95
N ILE A 22 9.17 17.65 -3.98
CA ILE A 22 8.70 16.28 -4.22
C ILE A 22 7.33 16.28 -4.89
N ARG A 23 6.41 17.16 -4.45
CA ARG A 23 5.07 17.34 -5.06
C ARG A 23 5.17 17.88 -6.49
N SER A 24 6.02 18.87 -6.76
CA SER A 24 6.19 19.41 -8.13
C SER A 24 6.71 18.36 -9.11
N LEU A 25 7.49 17.39 -8.63
CA LEU A 25 8.00 16.28 -9.43
C LEU A 25 7.00 15.12 -9.57
N HIS A 26 5.84 15.19 -8.92
CA HIS A 26 4.90 14.07 -8.82
C HIS A 26 5.59 12.78 -8.33
N TRP A 27 6.53 12.93 -7.38
CA TRP A 27 7.27 11.83 -6.79
C TRP A 27 6.65 11.41 -5.46
N LEU A 28 6.31 10.13 -5.33
CA LEU A 28 5.70 9.63 -4.11
C LEU A 28 6.78 9.57 -3.01
N PRO A 29 6.57 10.09 -1.79
CA PRO A 29 7.59 10.05 -0.75
C PRO A 29 7.87 8.61 -0.30
N VAL A 30 9.01 8.39 0.37
CA VAL A 30 9.53 7.03 0.62
C VAL A 30 8.55 6.17 1.40
N ASN A 31 7.92 6.71 2.44
CA ASN A 31 6.97 5.98 3.28
C ASN A 31 5.78 5.46 2.46
N GLN A 32 5.21 6.31 1.62
CA GLN A 32 4.09 5.99 0.76
C GLN A 32 4.49 5.01 -0.35
N ARG A 33 5.75 5.02 -0.81
CA ARG A 33 6.24 3.99 -1.75
C ARG A 33 6.33 2.61 -1.11
N ILE A 34 6.67 2.54 0.18
CA ILE A 34 6.67 1.29 0.94
C ILE A 34 5.24 0.75 0.99
N ASP A 35 4.29 1.59 1.43
CA ASP A 35 2.87 1.23 1.46
C ASP A 35 2.34 0.82 0.07
N TYR A 36 2.72 1.57 -0.97
CA TYR A 36 2.37 1.26 -2.36
C TYR A 36 2.83 -0.13 -2.77
N LYS A 37 4.10 -0.47 -2.53
CA LYS A 37 4.65 -1.79 -2.89
C LYS A 37 3.98 -2.91 -2.11
N ILE A 38 3.77 -2.73 -0.81
CA ILE A 38 3.10 -3.73 0.03
C ILE A 38 1.68 -3.98 -0.49
N ALA A 39 0.92 -2.91 -0.76
CA ALA A 39 -0.44 -2.99 -1.27
C ALA A 39 -0.53 -3.64 -2.67
N VAL A 40 0.40 -3.33 -3.57
CA VAL A 40 0.51 -3.97 -4.89
C VAL A 40 0.81 -5.47 -4.76
N THR A 41 1.71 -5.85 -3.85
CA THR A 41 1.97 -7.28 -3.57
C THR A 41 0.72 -7.96 -3.02
N CYS A 42 -0.03 -7.32 -2.12
CA CYS A 42 -1.29 -7.85 -1.61
C CYS A 42 -2.33 -8.03 -2.74
N PHE A 43 -2.44 -7.07 -3.66
CA PHE A 43 -3.30 -7.20 -4.83
C PHE A 43 -2.94 -8.45 -5.66
N LYS A 44 -1.65 -8.63 -5.96
CA LYS A 44 -1.17 -9.78 -6.71
C LYS A 44 -1.46 -11.10 -6.00
N CYS A 45 -1.29 -11.16 -4.68
CA CYS A 45 -1.63 -12.34 -3.88
C CYS A 45 -3.13 -12.66 -3.93
N ILE A 46 -3.99 -11.67 -3.72
CA ILE A 46 -5.46 -11.83 -3.77
C ILE A 46 -5.94 -12.28 -5.16
N HIS A 47 -5.28 -11.80 -6.21
CA HIS A 47 -5.59 -12.14 -7.60
C HIS A 47 -4.84 -13.38 -8.11
N LYS A 48 -4.14 -14.13 -7.24
CA LYS A 48 -3.35 -15.34 -7.58
C LYS A 48 -2.30 -15.11 -8.67
N GLN A 49 -1.76 -13.89 -8.73
CA GLN A 49 -0.66 -13.47 -9.62
C GLN A 49 0.70 -13.46 -8.91
N ALA A 50 0.73 -13.76 -7.61
CA ALA A 50 1.94 -13.96 -6.83
C ALA A 50 2.17 -15.45 -6.57
N PRO A 51 3.40 -15.86 -6.21
CA PRO A 51 3.67 -17.22 -5.75
C PRO A 51 2.71 -17.67 -4.64
N SER A 52 2.37 -18.97 -4.62
CA SER A 52 1.45 -19.55 -3.63
C SER A 52 1.90 -19.26 -2.20
N TYR A 53 3.18 -19.45 -1.90
CA TYR A 53 3.73 -19.22 -0.56
C TYR A 53 3.47 -17.79 -0.02
N LEU A 54 3.40 -16.77 -0.88
CA LEU A 54 3.04 -15.40 -0.44
C LEU A 54 1.54 -15.23 -0.28
N SER A 55 0.78 -15.88 -1.14
CA SER A 55 -0.68 -15.82 -1.11
C SER A 55 -1.24 -16.52 0.12
N ASP A 56 -0.61 -17.62 0.53
CA ASP A 56 -0.98 -18.42 1.70
C ASP A 56 -0.72 -17.69 3.02
N LEU A 57 0.16 -16.67 3.01
CA LEU A 57 0.39 -15.79 4.17
C LEU A 57 -0.77 -14.80 4.41
N LEU A 58 -1.65 -14.59 3.43
CA LEU A 58 -2.74 -13.62 3.51
C LEU A 58 -4.09 -14.32 3.65
N GLU A 59 -4.73 -14.15 4.81
CA GLU A 59 -6.07 -14.70 5.04
C GLU A 59 -7.15 -13.67 4.65
N ILE A 60 -8.01 -14.02 3.71
CA ILE A 60 -9.17 -13.18 3.34
C ILE A 60 -10.16 -13.20 4.50
N HIS A 61 -10.55 -12.03 4.99
CA HIS A 61 -11.53 -11.91 6.06
C HIS A 61 -12.90 -12.39 5.56
N GLN A 62 -13.34 -13.54 6.06
CA GLN A 62 -14.69 -14.05 5.86
C GLN A 62 -15.53 -13.81 7.13
N PRO A 63 -16.46 -12.85 7.12
CA PRO A 63 -17.30 -12.60 8.27
C PRO A 63 -18.27 -13.77 8.49
N ARG A 64 -18.35 -14.24 9.74
CA ARG A 64 -19.19 -15.38 10.16
C ARG A 64 -20.71 -15.10 10.03
N LYS A 65 -21.11 -13.84 9.88
CA LYS A 65 -22.50 -13.40 9.72
C LYS A 65 -22.58 -12.37 8.59
N CYS A 66 -23.52 -12.53 7.66
CA CYS A 66 -23.81 -11.56 6.60
C CYS A 66 -24.46 -10.28 7.17
N LEU A 67 -23.68 -9.42 7.80
CA LEU A 67 -24.12 -8.10 8.24
C LEU A 67 -24.19 -7.13 7.05
N ARG A 68 -25.00 -6.07 7.10
CA ARG A 68 -25.06 -5.08 5.99
C ARG A 68 -23.70 -4.44 5.65
N SER A 69 -22.76 -4.36 6.61
CA SER A 69 -21.35 -3.94 6.36
C SER A 69 -20.41 -5.07 5.91
N SER A 70 -20.85 -6.33 5.97
CA SER A 70 -20.14 -7.52 5.49
C SER A 70 -19.89 -7.51 3.98
N LYS A 71 -20.53 -6.59 3.26
CA LYS A 71 -20.25 -6.28 1.85
C LYS A 71 -18.92 -5.56 1.64
N ALA A 72 -18.10 -5.37 2.67
CA ALA A 72 -16.71 -4.91 2.55
C ALA A 72 -15.86 -5.95 1.78
N THR A 73 -16.05 -5.99 0.47
CA THR A 73 -15.38 -6.88 -0.49
C THR A 73 -13.87 -6.87 -0.26
N LYS A 74 -13.27 -8.06 -0.08
CA LYS A 74 -11.82 -8.28 -0.02
C LYS A 74 -11.12 -7.51 1.10
N MET A 75 -11.59 -7.59 2.35
CA MET A 75 -10.73 -7.22 3.50
C MET A 75 -9.81 -8.39 3.83
N LEU A 76 -8.61 -8.09 4.31
CA LEU A 76 -7.68 -9.10 4.81
C LEU A 76 -7.76 -9.15 6.33
N LYS A 77 -7.68 -10.35 6.90
CA LYS A 77 -7.63 -10.52 8.35
C LYS A 77 -6.26 -10.09 8.84
N VAL A 78 -6.24 -9.18 9.80
CA VAL A 78 -5.01 -8.80 10.50
C VAL A 78 -4.84 -9.81 11.63
N PRO A 79 -3.75 -10.59 11.68
CA PRO A 79 -3.51 -11.51 12.78
C PRO A 79 -3.38 -10.74 14.10
N ARG A 80 -3.84 -11.36 15.19
CA ARG A 80 -3.88 -10.73 16.52
C ARG A 80 -2.65 -11.21 17.29
N GLU A 81 -1.51 -10.57 17.05
CA GLU A 81 -0.22 -10.99 17.59
C GLU A 81 -0.05 -10.53 19.05
N ASN A 82 0.47 -11.41 19.92
CA ASN A 82 0.84 -11.10 21.32
C ASN A 82 2.29 -10.61 21.48
N LEU A 83 3.10 -10.62 20.41
CA LEU A 83 4.55 -10.35 20.44
C LEU A 83 4.89 -9.05 19.72
N LYS A 84 5.02 -7.97 20.49
CA LYS A 84 5.10 -6.56 20.06
C LYS A 84 6.28 -6.17 19.15
N THR A 85 7.30 -7.01 18.95
CA THR A 85 8.61 -6.51 18.47
C THR A 85 9.10 -7.06 17.12
N CYS A 86 8.71 -8.26 16.71
CA CYS A 86 9.21 -8.83 15.44
C CYS A 86 8.12 -8.99 14.38
N ASP A 87 6.86 -9.16 14.79
CA ASP A 87 5.78 -9.53 13.88
C ASP A 87 5.07 -8.33 13.26
N GLU A 88 5.10 -7.15 13.87
CA GLU A 88 4.43 -5.96 13.29
C GLU A 88 5.04 -5.50 11.95
N ARG A 89 6.24 -5.99 11.61
CA ARG A 89 6.91 -5.72 10.33
C ARG A 89 6.82 -6.87 9.34
N SER A 90 6.26 -8.02 9.75
CA SER A 90 6.10 -9.17 8.88
C SER A 90 5.06 -8.87 7.79
N PHE A 91 5.18 -9.55 6.65
CA PHE A 91 4.22 -9.39 5.55
C PHE A 91 2.80 -9.84 5.96
N THR A 92 2.71 -10.86 6.81
CA THR A 92 1.46 -11.39 7.38
C THR A 92 0.71 -10.34 8.19
N TYR A 93 1.41 -9.43 8.86
CA TYR A 93 0.79 -8.33 9.59
C TYR A 93 0.64 -7.06 8.73
N ILE A 94 1.74 -6.57 8.15
CA ILE A 94 1.76 -5.25 7.50
C ILE A 94 0.99 -5.25 6.17
N GLY A 95 0.92 -6.39 5.48
CA GLY A 95 0.14 -6.57 4.26
C GLY A 95 -1.35 -6.28 4.49
N PRO A 96 -2.02 -7.03 5.36
CA PRO A 96 -3.41 -6.77 5.74
C PRO A 96 -3.65 -5.36 6.27
N VAL A 97 -2.75 -4.82 7.09
CA VAL A 97 -2.87 -3.45 7.64
C VAL A 97 -2.83 -2.41 6.52
N ALA A 98 -1.85 -2.47 5.62
CA ALA A 98 -1.73 -1.54 4.51
C ALA A 98 -2.91 -1.68 3.55
N TRP A 99 -3.32 -2.91 3.24
CA TRP A 99 -4.45 -3.19 2.34
C TRP A 99 -5.78 -2.66 2.88
N ASN A 100 -6.05 -2.84 4.18
CA ASN A 100 -7.31 -2.42 4.79
C ASN A 100 -7.45 -0.88 4.93
N LYS A 101 -6.33 -0.13 4.89
CA LYS A 101 -6.36 1.34 4.84
C LYS A 101 -6.84 1.89 3.49
N ILE A 102 -6.89 1.06 2.45
CA ILE A 102 -7.25 1.47 1.09
C ILE A 102 -8.79 1.49 0.94
N PRO A 103 -9.37 2.54 0.34
CA PRO A 103 -10.80 2.63 0.12
C PRO A 103 -11.27 1.56 -0.87
N MET A 104 -12.52 1.16 -0.71
CA MET A 104 -13.14 0.11 -1.52
C MET A 104 -13.07 0.40 -3.03
N SER A 105 -13.21 1.66 -3.44
CA SER A 105 -13.15 2.09 -4.85
C SER A 105 -11.81 1.77 -5.53
N VAL A 106 -10.72 1.78 -4.77
CA VAL A 106 -9.39 1.38 -5.27
C VAL A 106 -9.24 -0.13 -5.19
N ARG A 107 -9.66 -0.79 -4.09
CA ARG A 107 -9.56 -2.26 -3.94
C ARG A 107 -10.37 -3.06 -4.96
N GLN A 108 -11.49 -2.52 -5.45
CA GLN A 108 -12.33 -3.13 -6.48
C GLN A 108 -11.85 -2.89 -7.91
N SER A 109 -10.63 -2.40 -8.10
CA SER A 109 -10.06 -2.23 -9.44
C SER A 109 -9.99 -3.57 -10.19
N PRO A 110 -10.36 -3.61 -11.49
CA PRO A 110 -10.46 -4.86 -12.24
C PRO A 110 -9.09 -5.40 -12.67
N THR A 111 -8.12 -4.52 -12.93
CA THR A 111 -6.77 -4.88 -13.37
C THR A 111 -5.72 -4.28 -12.45
N LEU A 112 -4.52 -4.87 -12.48
CA LEU A 112 -3.36 -4.39 -11.75
C LEU A 112 -3.00 -2.94 -12.15
N GLU A 113 -3.02 -2.63 -13.44
CA GLU A 113 -2.68 -1.29 -13.94
C GLU A 113 -3.62 -0.20 -13.41
N ILE A 114 -4.93 -0.48 -13.41
CA ILE A 114 -5.93 0.46 -12.88
C ILE A 114 -5.76 0.60 -11.36
N PHE A 115 -5.49 -0.50 -10.66
CA PHE A 115 -5.20 -0.50 -9.23
C PHE A 115 -3.98 0.36 -8.91
N GLU A 116 -2.87 0.15 -9.59
CA GLU A 116 -1.62 0.90 -9.41
C GLU A 116 -1.82 2.40 -9.62
N LYS A 117 -2.51 2.80 -10.70
CA LYS A 117 -2.82 4.20 -10.98
C LYS A 117 -3.67 4.82 -9.87
N ARG A 118 -4.77 4.17 -9.46
CA ARG A 118 -5.69 4.65 -8.42
C ARG A 118 -5.02 4.71 -7.05
N LEU A 119 -4.23 3.70 -6.70
CA LEU A 119 -3.50 3.63 -5.45
C LEU A 119 -2.46 4.75 -5.36
N LYS A 120 -1.71 4.99 -6.44
CA LYS A 120 -0.77 6.11 -6.51
C LYS A 120 -1.49 7.43 -6.25
N THR A 121 -2.62 7.69 -6.92
CA THR A 121 -3.43 8.90 -6.70
C THR A 121 -3.90 9.02 -5.25
N PHE A 122 -4.42 7.94 -4.65
CA PHE A 122 -4.86 7.92 -3.26
C PHE A 122 -3.73 8.25 -2.28
N LEU A 123 -2.55 7.64 -2.46
CA LEU A 123 -1.39 7.88 -1.61
C LEU A 123 -0.79 9.29 -1.77
N PHE A 124 -0.98 9.92 -2.94
CA PHE A 124 -0.61 11.32 -3.15
C PHE A 124 -1.59 12.30 -2.50
N GLN A 125 -2.87 11.97 -2.41
CA GLN A 125 -3.90 12.81 -1.80
C GLN A 125 -3.85 12.77 -0.27
N ASN A 126 -3.49 11.61 0.30
CA ASN A 126 -3.29 11.44 1.75
C ASN A 126 -1.92 11.91 2.23
N PHE A 127 -1.28 12.79 1.45
CA PHE A 127 -0.03 13.46 1.75
C PHE A 127 -0.19 14.98 1.64
#